data_AF-A0A486XLR7-F1
#
_entry.id   AF-A0A486XLR7-F1
#
_cell.length_a   1.000
_cell.length_b   1.000
_cell.length_c   1.000
_cell.angle_alpha   90.00
_cell.angle_beta   90.00
_cell.angle_gamma   90.00
#
_symmetry.space_group_name_H-M   'P 1'
#
loop_
_entity.id
_entity.type
_entity.pdbx_description
1 polymer ?
#
loop_
_entity_poly.entity_id
_entity_poly.type
_entity_poly.pdbx_seq_one_letter_code
_entity_poly.pdbx_strand_id
1 'polypeptide(L)'
;MVGGNASLTVFDYSAPDNLLTSSSSHPWSINADGQIIVKVSEADSIEISLLAAEFSAKSPLLSVRTKFGEQHFAITSNAVVNENETWTNERIAGIHLLPENPARPQEFLWLELNPDGTALTVFHVDRNSDGEIIDSERQLMPGFWQIDAEGQLHVRRYRLRGGGYCEASTWQPLPTDDCQLYNNRIMLLQHLGPLSTQNEQEIGLIVDHRFYDSAFRGGSTGYPTLDYDLFAYGSFYGRIWKKVVQRPVSID
;
A
#
# COMPACT_ATOMS: atom_id res chain seq x y z
N MET A 1 7.28 14.33 -30.00
CA MET A 1 8.50 13.48 -30.09
C MET A 1 8.08 12.02 -29.97
N VAL A 2 8.65 11.07 -30.73
CA VAL A 2 8.36 9.64 -30.53
C VAL A 2 9.41 9.06 -29.58
N GLY A 3 8.97 8.30 -28.58
CA GLY A 3 9.86 7.63 -27.62
C GLY A 3 9.52 6.16 -27.52
N GLY A 4 10.50 5.30 -27.87
CA GLY A 4 10.45 3.83 -27.89
C GLY A 4 9.11 3.14 -27.60
N ASN A 5 9.07 2.37 -26.51
CA ASN A 5 7.90 1.69 -25.99
C ASN A 5 7.82 1.86 -24.47
N ALA A 6 6.61 1.81 -23.94
CA ALA A 6 6.28 1.78 -22.51
C ALA A 6 5.67 0.42 -22.17
N SER A 7 5.98 -0.10 -20.98
CA SER A 7 5.31 -1.29 -20.46
C SER A 7 4.02 -0.88 -19.74
N LEU A 8 2.88 -1.38 -20.19
CA LEU A 8 1.63 -1.36 -19.44
C LEU A 8 1.46 -2.71 -18.74
N THR A 9 1.53 -2.70 -17.40
CA THR A 9 1.27 -3.87 -16.57
C THR A 9 -0.13 -3.76 -15.97
N VAL A 10 -0.97 -4.76 -16.23
CA VAL A 10 -2.29 -4.92 -15.60
C VAL A 10 -2.19 -6.00 -14.54
N PHE A 11 -2.73 -5.69 -13.36
CA PHE A 11 -2.76 -6.56 -12.19
C PHE A 11 -4.16 -7.16 -12.02
N ASP A 12 -4.26 -8.48 -11.99
CA ASP A 12 -5.49 -9.20 -11.67
C ASP A 12 -5.31 -10.07 -10.42
N TYR A 13 -6.19 -9.89 -9.44
CA TYR A 13 -6.20 -10.64 -8.18
C TYR A 13 -7.11 -11.87 -8.31
N SER A 14 -6.76 -12.78 -9.22
CA SER A 14 -7.53 -13.99 -9.47
C SER A 14 -7.40 -15.04 -8.35
N ALA A 15 -6.43 -14.88 -7.44
CA ALA A 15 -6.17 -15.76 -6.30
C ALA A 15 -5.43 -15.01 -5.17
N PRO A 16 -5.38 -15.56 -3.94
CA PRO A 16 -4.91 -14.83 -2.76
C PRO A 16 -3.46 -14.34 -2.79
N ASP A 17 -2.57 -15.08 -3.46
CA ASP A 17 -1.16 -14.71 -3.61
C ASP A 17 -0.64 -14.63 -5.05
N ASN A 18 -1.37 -15.18 -6.03
CA ASN A 18 -1.04 -14.98 -7.43
C ASN A 18 -1.68 -13.69 -7.94
N LEU A 19 -0.92 -12.61 -7.85
CA LEU A 19 -1.13 -11.42 -8.63
C LEU A 19 -0.81 -11.74 -10.09
N LEU A 20 -1.83 -12.03 -10.91
CA LEU A 20 -1.64 -12.25 -12.33
C LEU A 20 -1.25 -10.92 -12.98
N THR A 21 0.02 -10.81 -13.35
CA THR A 21 0.56 -9.67 -14.09
C THR A 21 0.53 -9.97 -15.58
N SER A 22 -0.23 -9.19 -16.34
CA SER A 22 -0.09 -9.15 -17.79
C SER A 22 0.65 -7.87 -18.17
N SER A 23 1.80 -8.00 -18.82
CA SER A 23 2.58 -6.86 -19.28
C SER A 23 2.57 -6.79 -20.80
N SER A 24 2.31 -5.61 -21.35
CA SER A 24 2.21 -5.36 -22.78
C SER A 24 3.02 -4.11 -23.16
N SER A 25 3.70 -4.17 -24.30
CA SER A 25 4.61 -3.13 -24.76
C SER A 25 3.92 -2.25 -25.81
N HIS A 26 3.76 -0.96 -25.52
CA HIS A 26 3.03 0.00 -26.35
C HIS A 26 3.90 1.20 -26.74
N PRO A 27 3.80 1.73 -27.96
CA PRO A 27 4.57 2.90 -28.36
C PRO A 27 4.14 4.14 -27.57
N TRP A 28 5.10 4.99 -27.19
CA TRP A 28 4.79 6.29 -26.60
C TRP A 28 5.33 7.47 -27.40
N SER A 29 4.75 8.63 -27.13
CA SER A 29 5.16 9.90 -27.72
C SER A 29 4.91 11.04 -26.74
N ILE A 30 5.58 12.17 -26.94
CA ILE A 30 5.29 13.42 -26.25
C ILE A 30 4.55 14.33 -27.23
N ASN A 31 3.38 14.84 -26.83
CA ASN A 31 2.56 15.77 -27.62
C ASN A 31 3.09 17.22 -27.53
N ALA A 32 2.36 18.18 -28.10
CA ALA A 32 2.75 19.59 -28.10
C ALA A 32 2.76 20.22 -26.69
N ASP A 33 1.92 19.71 -25.79
CA ASP A 33 1.73 20.19 -24.42
C ASP A 33 2.69 19.52 -23.41
N GLY A 34 3.64 18.71 -23.89
CA GLY A 34 4.64 18.03 -23.07
C GLY A 34 4.15 16.74 -22.39
N GLN A 35 2.93 16.30 -22.67
CA GLN A 35 2.33 15.10 -22.07
C GLN A 35 2.80 13.83 -22.77
N ILE A 36 3.05 12.77 -22.01
CA ILE A 36 3.38 11.44 -22.55
C ILE A 36 2.09 10.75 -22.94
N ILE A 37 1.96 10.38 -24.21
CA ILE A 37 0.83 9.62 -24.77
C ILE A 37 1.33 8.20 -25.09
N VAL A 38 0.82 7.21 -24.36
CA VAL A 38 0.97 5.78 -24.67
C VAL A 38 -0.23 5.33 -25.49
N LYS A 39 -0.01 4.84 -26.70
CA LYS A 39 -1.09 4.38 -27.59
C LYS A 39 -1.30 2.87 -27.42
N VAL A 40 -2.43 2.47 -26.85
CA VAL A 40 -2.75 1.07 -26.54
C VAL A 40 -3.47 0.40 -27.72
N SER A 41 -4.35 1.14 -28.41
CA SER A 41 -5.00 0.70 -29.66
C SER A 41 -5.28 1.91 -30.56
N GLU A 42 -6.08 1.78 -31.62
CA GLU A 42 -6.55 2.94 -32.38
C GLU A 42 -7.57 3.80 -31.63
N ALA A 43 -8.37 3.18 -30.75
CA ALA A 43 -9.36 3.87 -29.92
C ALA A 43 -8.82 4.23 -28.52
N ASP A 44 -7.81 3.49 -28.04
CA ASP A 44 -7.40 3.48 -26.64
C ASP A 44 -6.03 4.12 -26.41
N SER A 45 -5.93 4.95 -25.37
CA SER A 45 -4.71 5.67 -25.02
C SER A 45 -4.62 5.98 -23.53
N ILE A 46 -3.38 6.18 -23.08
CA ILE A 46 -3.05 6.69 -21.74
C ILE A 46 -2.26 7.99 -21.93
N GLU A 47 -2.80 9.08 -21.41
CA GLU A 47 -2.17 10.40 -21.35
C GLU A 47 -1.63 10.61 -19.94
N ILE A 48 -0.33 10.91 -19.84
CA ILE A 48 0.38 11.09 -18.58
C ILE A 48 0.96 12.51 -18.56
N SER A 49 0.49 13.30 -17.60
CA SER A 49 0.97 14.66 -17.35
C SER A 49 1.75 14.69 -16.04
N LEU A 50 3.02 15.09 -16.10
CA LEU A 50 3.79 15.48 -14.92
C LEU A 50 3.49 16.94 -14.61
N LEU A 51 2.67 17.16 -13.59
CA LEU A 51 2.37 18.48 -13.07
C LEU A 51 3.47 18.85 -12.07
N ALA A 52 4.18 19.94 -12.35
CA ALA A 52 5.19 20.50 -11.45
C ALA A 52 4.51 21.14 -10.24
N ALA A 53 4.07 20.31 -9.28
CA ALA A 53 3.74 20.76 -7.94
C ALA A 53 5.05 21.01 -7.17
N GLU A 54 5.16 22.14 -6.49
CA GLU A 54 6.41 22.68 -5.92
C GLU A 54 6.99 21.90 -4.71
N PHE A 55 6.55 20.67 -4.47
CA PHE A 55 6.92 19.91 -3.26
C PHE A 55 8.35 19.34 -3.33
N SER A 56 8.72 18.61 -4.39
CA SER A 56 10.12 18.30 -4.73
C SER A 56 10.24 17.70 -6.13
N ALA A 57 11.45 17.71 -6.70
CA ALA A 57 11.73 17.00 -7.96
C ALA A 57 11.60 15.45 -7.86
N LYS A 58 11.50 14.89 -6.65
CA LYS A 58 11.33 13.44 -6.40
C LYS A 58 9.89 13.02 -6.11
N SER A 59 9.01 14.00 -5.86
CA SER A 59 7.60 13.80 -5.50
C SER A 59 6.65 14.62 -6.39
N PRO A 60 6.71 14.48 -7.74
CA PRO A 60 5.87 15.24 -8.65
C PRO A 60 4.40 14.84 -8.54
N LEU A 61 3.49 15.76 -8.90
CA LEU A 61 2.08 15.42 -9.04
C LEU A 61 1.85 14.83 -10.43
N LEU A 62 1.38 13.60 -10.49
CA LEU A 62 1.09 12.88 -11.72
C LEU A 62 -0.41 12.92 -11.99
N SER A 63 -0.81 13.33 -13.19
CA SER A 63 -2.17 13.11 -13.69
C SER A 63 -2.13 12.09 -14.82
N VAL A 64 -2.81 10.96 -14.62
CA VAL A 64 -2.97 9.90 -15.62
C VAL A 64 -4.43 9.91 -16.07
N ARG A 65 -4.64 10.08 -17.37
CA ARG A 65 -5.95 9.99 -18.01
C ARG A 65 -5.94 8.80 -18.95
N THR A 66 -6.98 7.98 -18.89
CA THR A 66 -7.14 6.85 -19.80
C THR A 66 -8.39 7.04 -20.62
N LYS A 67 -8.29 6.71 -21.91
CA LYS A 67 -9.43 6.49 -22.80
C LYS A 67 -9.41 5.02 -23.19
N PHE A 68 -10.50 4.32 -22.91
CA PHE A 68 -10.73 2.94 -23.33
C PHE A 68 -12.13 2.84 -23.96
N GLY A 69 -12.19 2.76 -25.29
CA GLY A 69 -13.42 2.96 -26.06
C GLY A 69 -14.08 4.31 -25.77
N GLU A 70 -15.34 4.28 -25.32
CA GLU A 70 -16.10 5.46 -24.89
C GLU A 70 -15.90 5.80 -23.39
N GLN A 71 -15.14 5.00 -22.64
CA GLN A 71 -14.89 5.25 -21.22
C GLN A 71 -13.66 6.14 -21.03
N HIS A 72 -13.81 7.12 -20.14
CA HIS A 72 -12.77 8.07 -19.77
C HIS A 72 -12.56 8.02 -18.26
N PHE A 73 -11.34 7.78 -17.82
CA PHE A 73 -10.95 7.87 -16.41
C PHE A 73 -9.80 8.86 -16.26
N ALA A 74 -9.75 9.52 -15.10
CA ALA A 74 -8.65 10.38 -14.72
C ALA A 74 -8.32 10.15 -13.24
N ILE A 75 -7.04 9.95 -12.94
CA ILE A 75 -6.51 9.91 -11.59
C ILE A 75 -5.38 10.94 -11.48
N THR A 76 -5.38 11.68 -10.39
CA THR A 76 -4.30 12.61 -10.04
C THR A 76 -3.77 12.22 -8.67
N SER A 77 -2.47 11.94 -8.57
CA SER A 77 -1.82 11.46 -7.36
C SER A 77 -0.39 12.00 -7.29
N ASN A 78 0.17 12.09 -6.10
CA ASN A 78 1.62 12.17 -5.95
C ASN A 78 2.22 10.89 -6.57
N ALA A 79 3.22 11.05 -7.42
CA ALA A 79 4.08 9.98 -7.85
C ALA A 79 5.41 10.04 -7.08
N VAL A 80 6.11 8.91 -7.07
CA VAL A 80 7.44 8.78 -6.48
C VAL A 80 8.37 8.29 -7.59
N VAL A 81 9.56 8.88 -7.68
CA VAL A 81 10.62 8.33 -8.52
C VAL A 81 11.04 6.94 -8.00
N ASN A 82 11.02 5.93 -8.86
CA ASN A 82 11.56 4.62 -8.52
C ASN A 82 13.09 4.61 -8.68
N GLU A 83 13.81 4.42 -7.58
CA GLU A 83 15.27 4.29 -7.50
C GLU A 83 15.72 2.82 -7.33
N ASN A 84 14.77 1.86 -7.35
CA ASN A 84 14.97 0.41 -7.14
C ASN A 84 15.60 0.07 -5.77
N GLU A 85 15.26 0.83 -4.74
CA GLU A 85 15.60 0.54 -3.35
C GLU A 85 14.83 -0.69 -2.82
N THR A 86 15.43 -1.42 -1.88
CA THR A 86 14.81 -2.60 -1.22
C THR A 86 14.82 -2.48 0.30
N TRP A 87 13.91 -3.20 0.96
CA TRP A 87 13.91 -3.28 2.42
C TRP A 87 15.05 -4.13 2.95
N THR A 88 15.54 -3.74 4.13
CA THR A 88 16.62 -4.41 4.87
C THR A 88 16.32 -4.33 6.36
N ASN A 89 16.79 -5.30 7.14
CA ASN A 89 16.54 -5.40 8.58
C ASN A 89 17.06 -4.19 9.37
N GLU A 90 18.10 -3.53 8.86
CA GLU A 90 18.69 -2.33 9.46
C GLU A 90 17.83 -1.07 9.25
N ARG A 91 17.03 -1.03 8.17
CA ARG A 91 16.23 0.14 7.78
C ARG A 91 14.77 0.05 8.24
N ILE A 92 14.26 -1.16 8.47
CA ILE A 92 12.83 -1.41 8.68
C ILE A 92 12.30 -0.99 10.05
N ALA A 93 13.03 -1.24 11.14
CA ALA A 93 12.50 -1.04 12.49
C ALA A 93 12.22 0.44 12.80
N GLY A 94 11.11 0.74 13.48
CA GLY A 94 10.68 2.09 13.84
C GLY A 94 9.21 2.38 13.50
N ILE A 95 8.83 3.65 13.59
CA ILE A 95 7.45 4.13 13.38
C ILE A 95 7.32 4.67 11.95
N HIS A 96 6.44 4.05 11.14
CA HIS A 96 6.11 4.49 9.78
C HIS A 96 4.71 5.08 9.78
N LEU A 97 4.62 6.38 9.65
CA LEU A 97 3.42 7.19 9.67
C LEU A 97 2.91 7.44 8.24
N LEU A 98 1.63 7.17 8.01
CA LEU A 98 0.91 7.67 6.85
C LEU A 98 0.71 9.18 7.01
N PRO A 99 1.01 10.03 6.01
CA PRO A 99 0.80 11.46 6.12
C PRO A 99 -0.67 11.79 6.39
N GLU A 100 -0.89 12.77 7.28
CA GLU A 100 -2.21 13.26 7.66
C GLU A 100 -3.04 13.64 6.45
N ASN A 101 -4.33 13.34 6.50
CA ASN A 101 -5.28 13.81 5.52
C ASN A 101 -5.77 15.22 5.92
N PRO A 102 -5.42 16.31 5.20
CA PRO A 102 -5.84 17.66 5.60
C PRO A 102 -7.36 17.88 5.54
N ALA A 103 -8.11 17.01 4.85
CA ALA A 103 -9.58 17.02 4.86
C ALA A 103 -10.19 16.23 6.04
N ARG A 104 -9.37 15.54 6.82
CA ARG A 104 -9.72 14.77 8.03
C ARG A 104 -8.57 14.88 9.05
N PRO A 105 -8.37 16.08 9.62
CA PRO A 105 -7.40 16.25 10.70
C PRO A 105 -7.71 15.25 11.82
N GLN A 106 -6.67 14.76 12.49
CA GLN A 106 -6.78 13.69 13.50
C GLN A 106 -7.18 12.28 12.98
N GLU A 107 -7.15 12.01 11.67
CA GLU A 107 -7.10 10.63 11.15
C GLU A 107 -5.63 10.23 10.86
N PHE A 108 -4.95 9.55 11.80
CA PHE A 108 -3.63 8.95 11.54
C PHE A 108 -3.70 7.42 11.43
N LEU A 109 -2.83 6.90 10.57
CA LEU A 109 -2.51 5.48 10.43
C LEU A 109 -1.00 5.35 10.54
N TRP A 110 -0.49 4.49 11.42
CA TRP A 110 0.93 4.18 11.46
C TRP A 110 1.21 2.70 11.71
N LEU A 111 2.46 2.31 11.44
CA LEU A 111 3.04 1.01 11.71
C LEU A 111 4.20 1.18 12.68
N GLU A 112 4.21 0.43 13.77
CA GLU A 112 5.40 0.24 14.60
C GLU A 112 5.98 -1.12 14.25
N LEU A 113 7.18 -1.13 13.69
CA LEU A 113 7.88 -2.35 13.28
C LEU A 113 9.04 -2.57 14.26
N ASN A 114 8.97 -3.63 15.05
CA ASN A 114 9.96 -3.93 16.09
C ASN A 114 11.10 -4.81 15.54
N PRO A 115 12.33 -4.71 16.08
CA PRO A 115 13.47 -5.51 15.61
C PRO A 115 13.32 -7.03 15.70
N ASP A 116 12.34 -7.53 16.45
CA ASP A 116 12.04 -8.96 16.65
C ASP A 116 11.08 -9.56 15.61
N GLY A 117 10.61 -8.77 14.64
CA GLY A 117 9.62 -9.18 13.64
C GLY A 117 8.17 -8.95 14.06
N THR A 118 7.90 -8.44 15.27
CA THR A 118 6.54 -8.04 15.67
C THR A 118 6.16 -6.69 15.06
N ALA A 119 4.87 -6.51 14.78
CA ALA A 119 4.32 -5.29 14.21
C ALA A 119 3.07 -4.85 14.96
N LEU A 120 2.87 -3.54 15.11
CA LEU A 120 1.61 -2.95 15.54
C LEU A 120 1.14 -1.96 14.49
N THR A 121 0.00 -2.23 13.85
CA THR A 121 -0.70 -1.18 13.09
C THR A 121 -1.65 -0.45 14.02
N VAL A 122 -1.54 0.87 14.08
CA VAL A 122 -2.52 1.71 14.77
C VAL A 122 -3.26 2.55 13.75
N PHE A 123 -4.58 2.56 13.88
CA PHE A 123 -5.47 3.48 13.17
C PHE A 123 -6.35 4.17 14.21
N HIS A 124 -6.56 5.47 14.08
CA HIS A 124 -7.63 6.15 14.81
C HIS A 124 -8.26 7.20 13.89
N VAL A 125 -9.47 7.58 14.26
CA VAL A 125 -10.28 8.56 13.55
C VAL A 125 -11.22 9.15 14.57
N ASP A 126 -11.18 10.47 14.74
CA ASP A 126 -12.18 11.23 15.48
C ASP A 126 -13.56 11.01 14.79
N ARG A 127 -14.40 10.15 15.38
CA ARG A 127 -15.67 9.69 14.76
C ARG A 127 -16.83 10.58 15.13
N ASN A 128 -16.78 11.19 16.31
CA ASN A 128 -17.81 12.12 16.79
C ASN A 128 -17.51 13.58 16.39
N SER A 129 -16.28 13.85 15.90
CA SER A 129 -15.77 15.17 15.51
C SER A 129 -15.74 16.19 16.64
N ASP A 130 -15.47 15.73 17.88
CA ASP A 130 -15.31 16.59 19.06
C ASP A 130 -13.85 17.04 19.31
N GLY A 131 -12.89 16.40 18.63
CA GLY A 131 -11.47 16.71 18.71
C GLY A 131 -10.71 16.02 19.86
N GLU A 132 -11.35 15.12 20.62
CA GLU A 132 -10.74 14.32 21.69
C GLU A 132 -10.71 12.82 21.33
N ILE A 133 -9.54 12.30 20.91
CA ILE A 133 -9.39 10.87 20.56
C ILE A 133 -9.54 9.98 21.80
N ILE A 134 -10.67 9.26 21.88
CA ILE A 134 -10.94 8.25 22.93
C ILE A 134 -10.58 6.82 22.46
N ASP A 135 -10.41 5.89 23.40
CA ASP A 135 -9.94 4.52 23.07
C ASP A 135 -10.86 3.74 22.13
N SER A 136 -12.17 4.02 22.12
CA SER A 136 -13.14 3.36 21.21
C SER A 136 -13.01 3.80 19.73
N GLU A 137 -12.30 4.89 19.50
CA GLU A 137 -11.98 5.44 18.19
C GLU A 137 -10.65 4.92 17.66
N ARG A 138 -9.78 4.43 18.55
CA ARG A 138 -8.52 3.76 18.26
C ARG A 138 -8.73 2.29 17.90
N GLN A 139 -7.96 1.81 16.93
CA GLN A 139 -7.85 0.41 16.55
C GLN A 139 -6.38 0.01 16.64
N LEU A 140 -6.06 -0.78 17.67
CA LEU A 140 -4.78 -1.47 17.80
C LEU A 140 -4.88 -2.81 17.08
N MET A 141 -3.92 -3.08 16.18
CA MET A 141 -3.93 -4.26 15.33
C MET A 141 -2.53 -4.90 15.39
N PRO A 142 -2.26 -5.73 16.41
CA PRO A 142 -1.00 -6.44 16.51
C PRO A 142 -0.83 -7.45 15.36
N GLY A 143 0.40 -7.84 15.13
CA GLY A 143 0.78 -8.78 14.09
C GLY A 143 2.29 -8.85 13.93
N PHE A 144 2.74 -9.07 12.70
CA PHE A 144 4.14 -9.35 12.40
C PHE A 144 4.57 -8.66 11.11
N TRP A 145 5.89 -8.57 10.90
CA TRP A 145 6.49 -8.21 9.63
C TRP A 145 7.62 -9.16 9.22
N GLN A 146 7.82 -9.32 7.91
CA GLN A 146 8.93 -10.05 7.30
C GLN A 146 9.33 -9.37 5.98
N ILE A 147 10.55 -9.65 5.50
CA ILE A 147 11.03 -9.25 4.17
C ILE A 147 11.15 -10.53 3.32
N ASP A 148 10.65 -10.52 2.08
CA ASP A 148 10.75 -11.64 1.15
C ASP A 148 12.13 -11.72 0.46
N ALA A 149 12.30 -12.68 -0.46
CA ALA A 149 13.56 -12.84 -1.21
C ALA A 149 13.80 -11.69 -2.22
N GLU A 150 12.73 -11.04 -2.64
CA GLU A 150 12.67 -9.92 -3.58
C GLU A 150 12.91 -8.55 -2.90
N GLY A 151 13.00 -8.51 -1.56
CA GLY A 151 13.25 -7.29 -0.78
C GLY A 151 12.00 -6.46 -0.49
N GLN A 152 10.81 -7.05 -0.62
CA GLN A 152 9.51 -6.45 -0.30
C GLN A 152 9.16 -6.69 1.16
N LEU A 153 8.55 -5.71 1.81
CA LEU A 153 8.13 -5.79 3.20
C LEU A 153 6.68 -6.27 3.31
N HIS A 154 6.46 -7.44 3.89
CA HIS A 154 5.15 -7.90 4.31
C HIS A 154 4.83 -7.48 5.75
N VAL A 155 3.69 -6.82 5.97
CA VAL A 155 3.15 -6.56 7.31
C VAL A 155 1.78 -7.21 7.42
N ARG A 156 1.65 -8.20 8.30
CA ARG A 156 0.44 -8.99 8.48
C ARG A 156 -0.33 -8.59 9.73
N ARG A 157 -1.67 -8.60 9.62
CA ARG A 157 -2.63 -8.32 10.69
C ARG A 157 -3.64 -9.46 10.81
N TYR A 158 -4.07 -9.75 12.03
CA TYR A 158 -4.90 -10.92 12.33
C TYR A 158 -6.22 -10.52 13.01
N ARG A 159 -7.24 -11.36 12.89
CA ARG A 159 -8.56 -11.17 13.54
C ARG A 159 -9.12 -12.47 14.09
N LEU A 160 -9.93 -12.34 15.14
CA LEU A 160 -10.71 -13.45 15.67
C LEU A 160 -11.86 -13.78 14.73
N ARG A 161 -12.30 -15.05 14.70
CA ARG A 161 -13.47 -15.49 13.93
C ARG A 161 -14.76 -14.72 14.29
N GLY A 162 -14.88 -14.24 15.54
CA GLY A 162 -16.00 -13.42 16.02
C GLY A 162 -15.88 -11.92 15.72
N GLY A 163 -14.83 -11.48 15.02
CA GLY A 163 -14.48 -10.07 14.83
C GLY A 163 -13.53 -9.55 15.92
N GLY A 164 -13.00 -8.35 15.69
CA GLY A 164 -11.90 -7.79 16.49
C GLY A 164 -10.52 -8.27 16.04
N TYR A 165 -9.50 -7.44 16.24
CA TYR A 165 -8.11 -7.80 15.98
C TYR A 165 -7.52 -8.61 17.14
N CYS A 166 -6.50 -9.40 16.86
CA CYS A 166 -5.86 -10.26 17.85
C CYS A 166 -4.37 -10.43 17.55
N GLU A 167 -3.63 -10.78 18.59
CA GLU A 167 -2.23 -11.16 18.51
C GLU A 167 -2.14 -12.65 18.13
N ALA A 168 -1.54 -12.92 16.97
CA ALA A 168 -1.25 -14.29 16.56
C ALA A 168 0.04 -14.79 17.25
N SER A 169 0.13 -16.09 17.50
CA SER A 169 1.33 -16.73 18.07
C SER A 169 2.48 -16.83 17.07
N THR A 170 2.20 -16.79 15.76
CA THR A 170 3.16 -16.97 14.67
C THR A 170 2.77 -16.16 13.42
N TRP A 171 3.70 -16.03 12.47
CA TRP A 171 3.51 -15.43 11.14
C TRP A 171 2.40 -16.08 10.29
N GLN A 172 2.16 -17.36 10.52
CA GLN A 172 1.15 -18.16 9.82
C GLN A 172 0.46 -19.03 10.88
N PRO A 173 -0.67 -18.55 11.45
CA PRO A 173 -1.46 -19.30 12.41
C PRO A 173 -1.87 -20.68 11.88
N LEU A 174 -2.07 -21.63 12.79
CA LEU A 174 -2.63 -22.92 12.42
C LEU A 174 -4.12 -22.78 12.11
N PRO A 175 -4.71 -23.64 11.26
CA PRO A 175 -6.12 -23.57 10.87
C PRO A 175 -7.12 -23.70 12.04
N THR A 176 -6.65 -24.31 13.12
CA THR A 176 -7.35 -24.52 14.38
C THR A 176 -7.37 -23.29 15.28
N ASP A 177 -6.50 -22.31 15.02
CA ASP A 177 -6.37 -21.13 15.88
C ASP A 177 -7.59 -20.20 15.71
N ASP A 178 -7.90 -19.47 16.78
CA ASP A 178 -8.98 -18.49 16.76
C ASP A 178 -8.55 -17.19 16.05
N CYS A 179 -7.27 -16.85 16.13
CA CYS A 179 -6.66 -15.68 15.51
C CYS A 179 -6.12 -16.04 14.12
N GLN A 180 -6.76 -15.56 13.06
CA GLN A 180 -6.45 -15.91 11.66
C GLN A 180 -6.02 -14.70 10.84
N LEU A 181 -5.41 -14.94 9.67
CA LEU A 181 -4.94 -13.87 8.81
C LEU A 181 -6.12 -13.05 8.28
N TYR A 182 -6.05 -11.73 8.49
CA TYR A 182 -7.07 -10.80 7.99
C TYR A 182 -6.51 -9.92 6.87
N ASN A 183 -5.25 -9.51 6.97
CA ASN A 183 -4.63 -8.66 5.97
C ASN A 183 -3.13 -8.91 5.87
N ASN A 184 -2.62 -8.85 4.64
CA ASN A 184 -1.21 -8.74 4.30
C ASN A 184 -1.03 -7.41 3.55
N ARG A 185 -0.18 -6.53 4.07
CA ARG A 185 0.25 -5.29 3.41
C ARG A 185 1.66 -5.52 2.91
N ILE A 186 1.82 -5.64 1.59
CA ILE A 186 3.12 -5.75 0.94
C ILE A 186 3.55 -4.34 0.54
N MET A 187 4.74 -3.92 0.95
CA MET A 187 5.30 -2.59 0.71
C MET A 187 6.59 -2.73 -0.06
N LEU A 188 6.56 -2.33 -1.32
CA LEU A 188 7.72 -2.25 -2.20
C LEU A 188 8.35 -0.88 -1.99
N LEU A 189 9.61 -0.84 -1.57
CA LEU A 189 10.35 0.40 -1.48
C LEU A 189 10.64 0.93 -2.89
N GLN A 190 10.51 2.24 -3.08
CA GLN A 190 10.77 2.92 -4.35
C GLN A 190 11.79 4.04 -4.18
N HIS A 191 11.69 4.79 -3.08
CA HIS A 191 12.58 5.89 -2.76
C HIS A 191 12.78 5.98 -1.24
N LEU A 192 14.00 6.31 -0.82
CA LEU A 192 14.30 6.68 0.55
C LEU A 192 14.86 8.11 0.58
N GLY A 193 14.11 9.02 1.22
CA GLY A 193 14.46 10.43 1.34
C GLY A 193 15.67 10.67 2.26
N PRO A 194 16.26 11.87 2.23
CA PRO A 194 17.24 12.25 3.25
C PRO A 194 16.57 12.33 4.64
N LEU A 195 17.36 12.15 5.69
CA LEU A 195 16.90 12.42 7.05
C LEU A 195 16.71 13.92 7.26
N SER A 196 15.58 14.30 7.87
CA SER A 196 15.32 15.68 8.29
C SER A 196 16.11 16.03 9.55
N THR A 197 16.12 17.31 9.92
CA THR A 197 16.69 17.79 11.20
C THR A 197 15.98 17.24 12.44
N GLN A 198 14.80 16.64 12.27
CA GLN A 198 14.02 15.96 13.32
C GLN A 198 14.23 14.42 13.30
N ASN A 199 15.17 13.92 12.50
CA ASN A 199 15.38 12.51 12.18
C ASN A 199 14.14 11.81 11.60
N GLU A 200 13.27 12.56 10.92
CA GLU A 200 12.21 11.98 10.07
C GLU A 200 12.79 11.60 8.70
N GLN A 201 12.16 10.66 8.01
CA GLN A 201 12.56 10.26 6.66
C GLN A 201 11.34 10.05 5.76
N GLU A 202 11.30 10.66 4.58
CA GLU A 202 10.28 10.32 3.59
C GLU A 202 10.58 8.94 2.98
N ILE A 203 9.54 8.13 2.81
CA ILE A 203 9.63 6.78 2.26
C ILE A 203 8.62 6.68 1.12
N GLY A 204 9.11 6.60 -0.11
CA GLY A 204 8.27 6.36 -1.27
C GLY A 204 7.99 4.87 -1.41
N LEU A 205 6.71 4.50 -1.35
CA LEU A 205 6.25 3.11 -1.39
C LEU A 205 5.25 2.87 -2.52
N ILE A 206 5.31 1.66 -3.07
CA ILE A 206 4.14 1.00 -3.68
C ILE A 206 3.58 0.03 -2.65
N VAL A 207 2.27 0.04 -2.46
CA VAL A 207 1.57 -0.76 -1.46
C VAL A 207 0.55 -1.67 -2.14
N ASP A 208 0.72 -2.97 -1.98
CA ASP A 208 -0.28 -4.00 -2.27
C ASP A 208 -0.97 -4.40 -0.95
N HIS A 209 -2.25 -4.04 -0.82
CA HIS A 209 -3.11 -4.51 0.24
C HIS A 209 -3.85 -5.77 -0.21
N ARG A 210 -3.74 -6.86 0.55
CA ARG A 210 -4.54 -8.07 0.38
C ARG A 210 -5.37 -8.32 1.64
N PHE A 211 -6.67 -8.51 1.48
CA PHE A 211 -7.59 -8.83 2.58
C PHE A 211 -8.17 -10.22 2.42
N TYR A 212 -8.26 -10.94 3.53
CA TYR A 212 -8.71 -12.32 3.59
C TYR A 212 -9.90 -12.41 4.56
N ASP A 213 -10.87 -13.25 4.20
CA ASP A 213 -12.05 -13.54 5.00
C ASP A 213 -11.95 -14.95 5.60
N SER A 214 -11.86 -14.99 6.93
CA SER A 214 -11.76 -16.21 7.74
C SER A 214 -13.10 -16.75 8.23
N ALA A 215 -14.22 -16.13 7.84
CA ALA A 215 -15.58 -16.60 8.15
C ALA A 215 -15.98 -17.81 7.27
N PHE A 216 -15.44 -17.91 6.05
CA PHE A 216 -15.77 -18.95 5.06
C PHE A 216 -14.68 -20.04 4.94
N ARG A 217 -14.12 -20.49 6.08
CA ARG A 217 -13.07 -21.53 6.12
C ARG A 217 -13.46 -22.76 5.30
N GLY A 218 -12.77 -22.99 4.17
CA GLY A 218 -12.90 -24.20 3.35
C GLY A 218 -14.27 -24.37 2.65
N GLY A 219 -14.59 -23.48 1.70
CA GLY A 219 -15.82 -23.57 0.90
C GLY A 219 -16.03 -24.93 0.20
N SER A 220 -17.31 -25.31 0.01
CA SER A 220 -17.75 -26.62 -0.51
C SER A 220 -17.42 -26.91 -2.00
N THR A 221 -16.58 -26.08 -2.62
CA THR A 221 -16.29 -26.05 -4.06
C THR A 221 -14.82 -26.27 -4.43
N GLY A 222 -13.90 -26.28 -3.44
CA GLY A 222 -12.49 -26.64 -3.61
C GLY A 222 -11.54 -25.49 -3.98
N TYR A 223 -10.64 -25.15 -3.04
CA TYR A 223 -9.51 -24.20 -3.15
C TYR A 223 -9.89 -22.70 -3.09
N PRO A 224 -8.98 -21.79 -2.68
CA PRO A 224 -7.53 -21.96 -2.52
C PRO A 224 -7.00 -21.75 -1.10
N THR A 225 -5.68 -21.89 -1.01
CA THR A 225 -4.98 -22.31 0.20
C THR A 225 -3.50 -21.90 0.14
N LEU A 226 -2.86 -21.12 1.01
CA LEU A 226 -3.29 -20.08 1.99
C LEU A 226 -4.51 -20.40 2.86
N ASP A 227 -4.33 -21.27 3.86
CA ASP A 227 -4.97 -22.58 3.70
C ASP A 227 -6.48 -22.69 3.96
N TYR A 228 -7.10 -21.60 4.44
CA TYR A 228 -8.53 -21.54 4.81
C TYR A 228 -9.16 -20.15 4.58
N ASP A 229 -8.36 -19.10 4.45
CA ASP A 229 -8.81 -17.71 4.43
C ASP A 229 -8.97 -17.23 2.98
N LEU A 230 -10.21 -16.95 2.58
CA LEU A 230 -10.54 -16.64 1.20
C LEU A 230 -10.18 -15.18 0.87
N PHE A 231 -9.48 -14.94 -0.24
CA PHE A 231 -9.17 -13.57 -0.66
C PHE A 231 -10.46 -12.81 -0.99
N ALA A 232 -10.73 -11.76 -0.21
CA ALA A 232 -11.97 -11.00 -0.29
C ALA A 232 -11.83 -9.76 -1.18
N TYR A 233 -10.68 -9.08 -1.09
CA TYR A 233 -10.41 -7.82 -1.79
C TYR A 233 -8.93 -7.47 -1.73
N GLY A 234 -8.44 -6.73 -2.72
CA GLY A 234 -7.12 -6.10 -2.66
C GLY A 234 -7.04 -4.77 -3.39
N SER A 235 -6.00 -4.01 -3.10
CA SER A 235 -5.73 -2.73 -3.77
C SER A 235 -4.24 -2.45 -3.89
N PHE A 236 -3.86 -1.84 -5.02
CA PHE A 236 -2.47 -1.54 -5.38
C PHE A 236 -2.33 -0.04 -5.62
N TYR A 237 -1.47 0.65 -4.88
CA TYR A 237 -1.31 2.11 -5.00
C TYR A 237 0.08 2.60 -4.55
N GLY A 238 0.55 3.67 -5.18
CA GLY A 238 1.74 4.41 -4.73
C GLY A 238 1.40 5.40 -3.61
N ARG A 239 2.27 5.55 -2.60
CA ARG A 239 2.12 6.55 -1.54
C ARG A 239 3.45 6.91 -0.89
N ILE A 240 3.60 8.15 -0.47
CA ILE A 240 4.70 8.59 0.39
C ILE A 240 4.27 8.37 1.84
N TRP A 241 5.12 7.72 2.63
CA TRP A 241 5.05 7.57 4.08
C TRP A 241 6.17 8.35 4.74
N LYS A 242 6.11 8.54 6.05
CA LYS A 242 7.21 9.10 6.84
C LYS A 242 7.67 8.12 7.91
N LYS A 243 8.96 7.85 7.99
CA LYS A 243 9.57 7.31 9.22
C LYS A 243 9.70 8.43 10.24
N VAL A 244 9.24 8.22 11.45
CA VAL A 244 9.25 9.22 12.54
C VAL A 244 9.83 8.63 13.82
N VAL A 245 10.31 9.49 14.71
CA VAL A 245 10.94 9.09 15.99
C VAL A 245 9.91 8.89 17.11
N GLN A 246 8.75 9.54 17.01
CA GLN A 246 7.71 9.54 18.05
C GLN A 246 6.36 9.18 17.44
N ARG A 247 5.48 8.56 18.24
CA ARG A 247 4.09 8.29 17.86
C ARG A 247 3.37 9.64 17.66
N PRO A 248 2.43 9.76 16.69
CA PRO A 248 1.66 10.99 16.52
C PRO A 248 0.66 11.23 17.67
N VAL A 249 0.22 10.16 18.36
CA VAL A 249 -0.70 10.17 19.50
C VAL A 249 -0.25 9.09 20.49
N SER A 250 -0.48 9.27 21.79
CA SER A 250 -0.19 8.20 22.77
C SER A 250 -1.09 6.99 22.55
N ILE A 251 -0.56 5.82 22.91
CA ILE A 251 -1.30 4.58 23.05
C ILE A 251 -0.89 4.03 24.41
N ASP A 252 -1.79 4.20 25.37
CA ASP A 252 -1.61 3.82 26.78
C ASP A 252 -2.15 2.39 27.02
#